data_AF-A0A7W3IK11-F1
#
_entry.id   AF-A0A7W3IK11-F1
#
_cell.length_a   1.000
_cell.length_b   1.000
_cell.length_c   1.000
_cell.angle_alpha   90.00
_cell.angle_beta   90.00
_cell.angle_gamma   90.00
#
_symmetry.space_group_name_H-M   'P 1'
#
loop_
_entity.id
_entity.type
_entity.pdbx_description
1 polymer ?
#
loop_
_entity_poly.entity_id
_entity_poly.type
_entity_poly.pdbx_seq_one_letter_code
_entity_poly.pdbx_strand_id
1 'polypeptide(L)'
;MTSSVNVERRVAPSAATIAVGVALLALVARLLYIQFYAVPVPYWDQWDGEAAFLLKPWIDGTLQWADLIRTHNEHRILPTRLVTLGSYLVTGQWNNMYEARVSALVYCFIPALLVWHALRDERRSRLDWLVVLVALAAAVLPFAWENILVGFQSQFYFLILASLLAVGLAARQHENIIAIAGAVALSIFATLTMASGMLTPVAVGATYVLACICLPGRRWPALGAVVMLAAIAVAGYLAIPVIPEHRTLQAQGALEFIDAVSHVLGWPVSKYHLAVVALWLPSVLMISRMLLRRQASRSELVMAGLCIWSALQGAAIAYGRGHGMEAPTSRYTELFIPGLFGNAWFAVQLLRTMVRPSAVRTGAALVAAAFAVTFTAGMLRHVPADMAMVRERAELGQIQQRNVLRYLTSNDPSALQVEYQHIPYPDAGRLKALLDDPALRGALFVKVVPAEGREAAPVH
;
A
#
# COMPACT_ATOMS: atom_id res chain seq x y z
N MET A 1 -25.82 43.12 -37.83
CA MET A 1 -25.73 42.46 -36.51
C MET A 1 -25.34 41.00 -36.72
N THR A 2 -24.05 40.69 -36.75
CA THR A 2 -23.54 39.31 -36.74
C THR A 2 -22.99 39.06 -35.35
N SER A 3 -23.80 38.41 -34.52
CA SER A 3 -23.39 37.92 -33.20
C SER A 3 -22.35 36.82 -33.41
N SER A 4 -21.07 37.15 -33.22
CA SER A 4 -20.01 36.19 -33.06
C SER A 4 -20.21 35.52 -31.71
N VAL A 5 -20.81 34.32 -31.75
CA VAL A 5 -20.85 33.43 -30.59
C VAL A 5 -19.40 33.10 -30.25
N ASN A 6 -18.85 33.82 -29.26
CA ASN A 6 -17.65 33.44 -28.56
C ASN A 6 -17.92 32.09 -27.90
N VAL A 7 -17.62 31.01 -28.62
CA VAL A 7 -17.51 29.68 -28.03
C VAL A 7 -16.32 29.77 -27.08
N GLU A 8 -16.59 30.02 -25.80
CA GLU A 8 -15.60 29.90 -24.74
C GLU A 8 -14.91 28.56 -24.91
N ARG A 9 -13.63 28.59 -25.32
CA ARG A 9 -12.78 27.40 -25.29
C ARG A 9 -12.71 26.96 -23.85
N ARG A 10 -13.49 25.93 -23.47
CA ARG A 10 -13.37 25.27 -22.17
C ARG A 10 -11.91 24.89 -21.98
N VAL A 11 -11.24 25.58 -21.07
CA VAL A 11 -9.86 25.28 -20.70
C VAL A 11 -9.87 23.90 -20.07
N ALA A 12 -9.11 22.96 -20.64
CA ALA A 12 -9.01 21.61 -20.09
C ALA A 12 -8.52 21.67 -18.64
N PRO A 13 -9.06 20.84 -17.73
CA PRO A 13 -8.69 20.88 -16.32
C PRO A 13 -7.19 20.64 -16.12
N SER A 14 -6.60 21.32 -15.13
CA SER A 14 -5.19 21.19 -14.77
C SER A 14 -4.88 19.77 -14.25
N ALA A 15 -3.60 19.37 -14.27
CA ALA A 15 -3.20 18.07 -13.71
C ALA A 15 -3.53 17.96 -12.22
N ALA A 16 -3.39 19.06 -11.49
CA ALA A 16 -3.77 19.14 -10.08
C ALA A 16 -5.29 18.95 -9.89
N THR A 17 -6.12 19.58 -10.73
CA THR A 17 -7.58 19.43 -10.67
C THR A 17 -8.01 17.98 -10.89
N ILE A 18 -7.42 17.30 -11.88
CA ILE A 18 -7.71 15.87 -12.13
C ILE A 18 -7.25 15.01 -10.96
N ALA A 19 -6.03 15.25 -10.44
CA ALA A 19 -5.49 14.52 -9.30
C ALA A 19 -6.38 14.66 -8.04
N VAL A 20 -6.88 15.87 -7.75
CA VAL A 20 -7.83 16.11 -6.65
C VAL A 20 -9.14 15.36 -6.88
N GLY A 21 -9.68 15.38 -8.10
CA GLY A 21 -10.89 14.60 -8.43
C GLY A 21 -10.70 13.10 -8.18
N VAL A 22 -9.55 12.55 -8.59
CA VAL A 22 -9.18 11.15 -8.33
C VAL A 22 -9.03 10.87 -6.83
N ALA A 23 -8.41 11.79 -6.07
CA ALA A 23 -8.28 11.68 -4.61
C ALA A 23 -9.66 11.59 -3.94
N LEU A 24 -10.58 12.49 -4.30
CA LEU A 24 -11.91 12.53 -3.71
C LEU A 24 -12.71 11.27 -4.04
N LEU A 25 -12.65 10.78 -5.28
CA LEU A 25 -13.30 9.53 -5.66
C LEU A 25 -12.71 8.32 -4.92
N ALA A 26 -11.38 8.25 -4.79
CA ALA A 26 -10.71 7.21 -4.02
C ALA A 26 -11.14 7.23 -2.55
N LEU A 27 -11.17 8.42 -1.94
CA LEU A 27 -11.58 8.60 -0.55
C LEU A 27 -13.04 8.16 -0.34
N VAL A 28 -13.96 8.64 -1.18
CA VAL A 28 -15.38 8.27 -1.09
C VAL A 28 -15.56 6.77 -1.24
N ALA A 29 -14.93 6.14 -2.23
CA ALA A 29 -15.03 4.70 -2.42
C ALA A 29 -14.54 3.90 -1.19
N ARG A 30 -13.37 4.25 -0.66
CA ARG A 30 -12.79 3.59 0.52
C ARG A 30 -13.66 3.79 1.77
N LEU A 31 -14.18 4.99 1.99
CA LEU A 31 -15.09 5.27 3.10
C LEU A 31 -16.41 4.48 2.99
N LEU A 32 -16.94 4.28 1.78
CA LEU A 32 -18.12 3.44 1.57
C LEU A 32 -17.82 1.98 1.92
N TYR A 33 -16.69 1.42 1.48
CA TYR A 33 -16.30 0.06 1.87
C TYR A 33 -16.19 -0.09 3.40
N ILE A 34 -15.53 0.85 4.06
CA ILE A 34 -15.39 0.83 5.52
C ILE A 34 -16.77 0.94 6.19
N GLN A 35 -17.64 1.83 5.72
CA GLN A 35 -18.95 2.04 6.29
C GLN A 35 -19.86 0.81 6.20
N PHE A 36 -19.75 0.02 5.13
CA PHE A 36 -20.60 -1.14 4.90
C PHE A 36 -20.01 -2.48 5.37
N TYR A 37 -18.68 -2.60 5.44
CA TYR A 37 -18.02 -3.90 5.61
C TYR A 37 -17.00 -3.97 6.73
N ALA A 38 -16.50 -2.85 7.26
CA ALA A 38 -15.58 -2.89 8.40
C ALA A 38 -16.35 -3.03 9.72
N VAL A 39 -15.71 -3.65 10.71
CA VAL A 39 -16.23 -3.78 12.08
C VAL A 39 -15.32 -3.05 13.08
N PRO A 40 -15.87 -2.49 14.17
CA PRO A 40 -15.10 -1.82 15.21
C PRO A 40 -14.09 -2.71 15.94
N VAL A 41 -14.35 -4.02 16.04
CA VAL A 41 -13.48 -4.94 16.78
C VAL A 41 -12.10 -5.02 16.11
N PRO A 42 -11.00 -4.81 16.86
CA PRO A 42 -9.64 -4.97 16.34
C PRO A 42 -9.39 -6.40 15.86
N TYR A 43 -8.52 -6.57 14.87
CA TYR A 43 -8.28 -7.83 14.21
C TYR A 43 -6.80 -8.24 14.23
N TRP A 44 -6.55 -9.49 14.63
CA TRP A 44 -5.26 -10.17 14.57
C TRP A 44 -4.14 -9.33 15.19
N ASP A 45 -3.15 -8.94 14.40
CA ASP A 45 -1.94 -8.24 14.80
C ASP A 45 -2.22 -6.96 15.61
N GLN A 46 -3.40 -6.35 15.46
CA GLN A 46 -3.84 -5.22 16.28
C GLN A 46 -3.79 -5.53 17.79
N TRP A 47 -4.18 -6.74 18.20
CA TRP A 47 -4.25 -7.11 19.62
C TRP A 47 -2.89 -7.05 20.32
N ASP A 48 -1.82 -7.46 19.64
CA ASP A 48 -0.47 -7.32 20.19
C ASP A 48 0.16 -5.99 19.81
N GLY A 49 0.15 -5.65 18.52
CA GLY A 49 0.85 -4.48 17.97
C GLY A 49 0.34 -3.14 18.50
N GLU A 50 -0.97 -3.03 18.74
CA GLU A 50 -1.63 -1.82 19.22
C GLU A 50 -2.07 -1.94 20.68
N ALA A 51 -2.79 -2.99 21.08
CA ALA A 51 -3.26 -3.10 22.45
C ALA A 51 -2.08 -3.34 23.42
N ALA A 52 -1.44 -4.50 23.31
CA ALA A 52 -0.45 -4.95 24.29
C ALA A 52 0.80 -4.09 24.32
N PHE A 53 1.28 -3.64 23.16
CA PHE A 53 2.60 -3.01 23.01
C PHE A 53 2.58 -1.52 22.71
N LEU A 54 1.40 -0.88 22.76
CA LEU A 54 1.27 0.55 22.53
C LEU A 54 0.27 1.20 23.49
N LEU A 55 -1.01 0.81 23.43
CA LEU A 55 -2.08 1.44 24.20
C LEU A 55 -2.01 1.11 25.68
N LYS A 56 -1.76 -0.15 26.05
CA LYS A 56 -1.59 -0.50 27.46
C LYS A 56 -0.42 0.29 28.10
N PRO A 57 0.81 0.27 27.54
CA PRO A 57 1.89 1.10 28.08
C PRO A 57 1.57 2.60 28.11
N TRP A 58 0.83 3.11 27.12
CA TRP A 58 0.39 4.50 27.10
C TRP A 58 -0.54 4.84 28.28
N ILE A 59 -1.57 4.02 28.49
CA ILE A 59 -2.57 4.21 29.55
C ILE A 59 -1.93 4.05 30.93
N ASP A 60 -1.01 3.10 31.08
CA ASP A 60 -0.27 2.86 32.33
C ASP A 60 0.82 3.92 32.60
N GLY A 61 1.07 4.85 31.67
CA GLY A 61 2.13 5.87 31.79
C GLY A 61 3.55 5.31 31.68
N THR A 62 3.72 4.14 31.05
CA THR A 62 5.00 3.43 30.92
C THR A 62 5.55 3.39 29.49
N LEU A 63 4.83 3.93 28.50
CA LEU A 63 5.27 3.97 27.09
C LEU A 63 6.58 4.74 26.93
N GLN A 64 7.56 4.13 26.27
CA GLN A 64 8.83 4.75 25.93
C GLN A 64 8.92 5.06 24.43
N TRP A 65 9.81 5.98 24.05
CA TRP A 65 10.11 6.25 22.63
C TRP A 65 10.57 5.02 21.87
N ALA A 66 11.32 4.13 22.53
CA ALA A 66 11.78 2.88 21.93
C ALA A 66 10.61 1.96 21.54
N ASP A 67 9.49 1.99 22.28
CA ASP A 67 8.31 1.16 21.99
C ASP A 67 7.66 1.55 20.66
N LEU A 68 7.71 2.83 20.28
CA LEU A 68 7.16 3.32 19.02
C LEU A 68 7.91 2.78 17.80
N ILE A 69 9.21 2.51 17.93
CA ILE A 69 10.07 1.99 16.85
C ILE A 69 10.44 0.51 17.02
N ARG A 70 9.95 -0.13 18.08
CA ARG A 70 10.14 -1.57 18.34
C ARG A 70 9.53 -2.39 17.22
N THR A 71 10.13 -3.51 16.87
CA THR A 71 9.56 -4.38 15.84
C THR A 71 8.26 -5.04 16.34
N HIS A 72 7.32 -5.21 15.41
CA HIS A 72 6.18 -6.11 15.50
C HIS A 72 6.34 -7.09 14.34
N ASN A 73 6.63 -8.36 14.67
CA ASN A 73 7.26 -9.30 13.74
C ASN A 73 8.54 -8.67 13.13
N GLU A 74 8.70 -8.70 11.82
CA GLU A 74 9.82 -8.04 11.11
C GLU A 74 9.65 -6.53 10.92
N HIS A 75 8.46 -6.00 11.18
CA HIS A 75 8.08 -4.65 10.79
C HIS A 75 8.33 -3.64 11.92
N ARG A 76 8.93 -2.49 11.59
CA ARG A 76 8.85 -1.30 12.46
C ARG A 76 7.65 -0.51 11.97
N ILE A 77 6.59 -0.44 12.76
CA ILE A 77 5.29 0.10 12.33
C ILE A 77 5.01 1.48 12.94
N LEU A 78 6.03 2.35 12.96
CA LEU A 78 5.98 3.64 13.63
C LEU A 78 4.76 4.48 13.22
N PRO A 79 4.48 4.74 11.92
CA PRO A 79 3.37 5.60 11.56
C PRO A 79 2.01 4.98 11.86
N THR A 80 1.88 3.64 11.81
CA THR A 80 0.66 2.95 12.25
C THR A 80 0.41 3.17 13.73
N ARG A 81 1.44 3.01 14.58
CA ARG A 81 1.31 3.30 16.01
C ARG A 81 0.94 4.75 16.29
N LEU A 82 1.50 5.70 15.53
CA LEU A 82 1.13 7.11 15.65
C LEU A 82 -0.32 7.37 15.24
N VAL A 83 -0.83 6.68 14.21
CA VAL A 83 -2.25 6.73 13.84
C VAL A 83 -3.13 6.17 14.95
N THR A 84 -2.79 5.00 15.50
CA THR A 84 -3.55 4.40 16.61
C THR A 84 -3.56 5.30 17.85
N LEU A 85 -2.39 5.80 18.29
CA LEU A 85 -2.32 6.74 19.42
C LEU A 85 -3.09 8.02 19.14
N GLY A 86 -2.90 8.63 17.98
CA GLY A 86 -3.62 9.85 17.61
C GLY A 86 -5.14 9.64 17.59
N SER A 87 -5.62 8.53 17.01
CA SER A 87 -7.04 8.19 16.99
C SER A 87 -7.57 7.96 18.40
N TYR A 88 -6.82 7.24 19.24
CA TYR A 88 -7.19 6.98 20.63
C TYR A 88 -7.27 8.29 21.44
N LEU A 89 -6.29 9.18 21.30
CA LEU A 89 -6.27 10.46 22.01
C LEU A 89 -7.42 11.39 21.63
N VAL A 90 -7.89 11.34 20.38
CA VAL A 90 -9.01 12.17 19.91
C VAL A 90 -10.35 11.58 20.31
N THR A 91 -10.49 10.25 20.30
CA THR A 91 -11.80 9.58 20.43
C THR A 91 -12.02 8.94 21.81
N GLY A 92 -10.96 8.73 22.58
CA GLY A 92 -10.96 7.92 23.78
C GLY A 92 -11.19 6.42 23.53
N GLN A 93 -11.17 5.97 22.27
CA GLN A 93 -11.50 4.60 21.88
C GLN A 93 -10.46 3.99 20.94
N TRP A 94 -10.11 2.75 21.21
CA TRP A 94 -9.43 1.87 20.29
C TRP A 94 -10.47 1.14 19.43
N ASN A 95 -10.53 1.53 18.16
CA ASN A 95 -11.61 1.15 17.25
C ASN A 95 -11.08 1.05 15.82
N ASN A 96 -11.14 -0.16 15.26
CA ASN A 96 -10.62 -0.46 13.93
C ASN A 96 -11.27 0.39 12.82
N MET A 97 -12.56 0.74 12.94
CA MET A 97 -13.22 1.58 11.93
C MET A 97 -12.64 2.99 11.88
N TYR A 98 -12.22 3.55 13.03
CA TYR A 98 -11.64 4.89 13.06
C TYR A 98 -10.28 4.91 12.38
N GLU A 99 -9.44 3.94 12.70
CA GLU A 99 -8.13 3.78 12.07
C GLU A 99 -8.23 3.47 10.57
N ALA A 100 -9.21 2.66 10.15
CA ALA A 100 -9.46 2.40 8.74
C ALA A 100 -9.88 3.68 7.99
N ARG A 101 -10.70 4.55 8.61
CA ARG A 101 -11.09 5.86 8.02
C ARG A 101 -9.89 6.81 7.88
N VAL A 102 -9.01 6.85 8.89
CA VAL A 102 -7.75 7.61 8.80
C VAL A 102 -6.87 7.04 7.68
N SER A 103 -6.80 5.71 7.57
CA SER A 103 -6.06 5.02 6.51
C SER A 103 -6.61 5.36 5.11
N ALA A 104 -7.92 5.47 4.94
CA ALA A 104 -8.55 5.91 3.69
C ALA A 104 -8.18 7.35 3.30
N LEU A 105 -8.05 8.25 4.28
CA LEU A 105 -7.55 9.61 4.05
C LEU A 105 -6.10 9.62 3.58
N VAL A 106 -5.24 8.80 4.19
CA VAL A 106 -3.85 8.65 3.74
C VAL A 106 -3.80 8.05 2.33
N TYR A 107 -4.59 7.00 2.07
CA TYR A 107 -4.63 6.32 0.79
C TYR A 107 -4.95 7.24 -0.39
N CYS A 108 -5.87 8.19 -0.22
CA CYS A 108 -6.36 9.01 -1.34
C CYS A 108 -5.26 9.84 -2.03
N PHE A 109 -4.17 10.14 -1.31
CA PHE A 109 -3.01 10.83 -1.87
C PHE A 109 -2.21 9.97 -2.86
N ILE A 110 -2.24 8.64 -2.75
CA ILE A 110 -1.49 7.73 -3.62
C ILE A 110 -1.93 7.85 -5.08
N PRO A 111 -3.20 7.54 -5.46
CA PRO A 111 -3.63 7.66 -6.85
C PRO A 111 -3.62 9.11 -7.34
N ALA A 112 -3.81 10.09 -6.45
CA ALA A 112 -3.70 11.51 -6.78
C ALA A 112 -2.29 11.88 -7.22
N LEU A 113 -1.27 11.49 -6.46
CA LEU A 113 0.14 11.78 -6.79
C LEU A 113 0.60 11.02 -8.04
N LEU A 114 0.17 9.78 -8.22
CA LEU A 114 0.42 9.01 -9.46
C LEU A 114 -0.09 9.77 -10.69
N VAL A 115 -1.36 10.21 -10.67
CA VAL A 115 -1.99 10.98 -11.74
C VAL A 115 -1.32 12.33 -11.93
N TRP A 116 -1.00 13.04 -10.85
CA TRP A 116 -0.31 14.32 -10.93
C TRP A 116 1.04 14.17 -11.62
N HIS A 117 1.87 13.20 -11.23
CA HIS A 117 3.17 12.95 -11.85
C HIS A 117 3.08 12.52 -13.31
N ALA A 118 2.06 11.75 -13.68
CA ALA A 118 1.82 11.32 -15.05
C ALA A 118 1.46 12.47 -16.00
N LEU A 119 0.75 13.48 -15.51
CA LEU A 119 0.09 14.49 -16.35
C LEU A 119 0.71 15.89 -16.28
N ARG A 120 1.60 16.16 -15.32
CA ARG A 120 2.12 17.51 -15.05
C ARG A 120 3.09 18.07 -16.09
N ASP A 121 3.87 17.21 -16.76
CA ASP A 121 4.95 17.66 -17.67
C ASP A 121 4.67 17.32 -19.15
N GLU A 122 3.70 16.44 -19.43
CA GLU A 122 3.41 15.96 -20.78
C GLU A 122 2.42 16.88 -21.50
N ARG A 123 2.60 17.04 -22.81
CA ARG A 123 1.60 17.72 -23.64
C ARG A 123 0.31 16.91 -23.60
N ARG A 124 -0.79 17.57 -23.22
CA ARG A 124 -2.11 16.92 -23.10
C ARG A 124 -2.46 16.12 -24.33
N SER A 125 -2.85 14.89 -24.09
CA SER A 125 -3.20 13.93 -25.13
C SER A 125 -4.57 13.33 -24.85
N ARG A 126 -5.27 12.96 -25.94
CA ARG A 126 -6.50 12.17 -25.84
C ARG A 126 -6.26 10.78 -25.23
N LEU A 127 -5.03 10.35 -24.98
CA LEU A 127 -4.72 9.10 -24.30
C LEU A 127 -4.52 9.27 -22.79
N ASP A 128 -4.49 10.49 -22.26
CA ASP A 128 -4.27 10.75 -20.82
C ASP A 128 -5.37 10.13 -19.94
N TRP A 129 -6.61 10.02 -20.43
CA TRP A 129 -7.71 9.42 -19.67
C TRP A 129 -7.49 7.94 -19.38
N LEU A 130 -6.74 7.21 -20.21
CA LEU A 130 -6.43 5.79 -19.97
C LEU A 130 -5.65 5.61 -18.67
N VAL A 131 -4.67 6.48 -18.43
CA VAL A 131 -3.86 6.47 -17.21
C VAL A 131 -4.71 6.85 -15.99
N VAL A 132 -5.62 7.82 -16.14
CA VAL A 132 -6.58 8.19 -15.09
C VAL A 132 -7.51 7.03 -14.75
N LEU A 133 -8.00 6.29 -15.75
CA LEU A 133 -8.82 5.11 -15.51
C LEU A 133 -8.07 4.00 -14.78
N VAL A 134 -6.80 3.77 -15.09
CA VAL A 134 -5.96 2.81 -14.34
C VAL A 134 -5.84 3.22 -12.89
N ALA A 135 -5.59 4.51 -12.60
CA ALA A 135 -5.57 5.01 -11.22
C ALA A 135 -6.92 4.85 -10.52
N LEU A 136 -8.04 5.12 -11.20
CA LEU A 136 -9.38 4.96 -10.61
C LEU A 136 -9.73 3.48 -10.37
N ALA A 137 -9.39 2.59 -11.30
CA ALA A 137 -9.58 1.15 -11.13
C ALA A 137 -8.78 0.64 -9.92
N ALA A 138 -7.51 1.06 -9.79
CA ALA A 138 -6.69 0.74 -8.62
C ALA A 138 -7.24 1.36 -7.32
N ALA A 139 -7.83 2.56 -7.40
CA ALA A 139 -8.38 3.26 -6.25
C ALA A 139 -9.66 2.62 -5.68
N VAL A 140 -10.56 2.20 -6.58
CA VAL A 140 -11.94 1.83 -6.25
C VAL A 140 -12.13 0.33 -6.09
N LEU A 141 -11.38 -0.51 -6.81
CA LEU A 141 -11.61 -1.95 -6.75
C LEU A 141 -11.13 -2.57 -5.43
N PRO A 142 -11.81 -3.60 -4.90
CA PRO A 142 -11.61 -4.11 -3.53
C PRO A 142 -10.52 -5.18 -3.41
N PHE A 143 -9.57 -5.24 -4.34
CA PHE A 143 -8.53 -6.29 -4.39
C PHE A 143 -7.60 -6.28 -3.16
N ALA A 144 -7.49 -5.14 -2.48
CA ALA A 144 -6.72 -4.96 -1.25
C ALA A 144 -7.64 -4.84 -0.01
N TRP A 145 -8.70 -5.66 0.07
CA TRP A 145 -9.71 -5.59 1.12
C TRP A 145 -9.14 -5.59 2.53
N GLU A 146 -8.03 -6.30 2.79
CA GLU A 146 -7.36 -6.29 4.10
C GLU A 146 -6.94 -4.87 4.48
N ASN A 147 -6.30 -4.14 3.56
CA ASN A 147 -5.84 -2.78 3.80
C ASN A 147 -7.00 -1.78 3.85
N ILE A 148 -8.12 -2.08 3.20
CA ILE A 148 -9.33 -1.26 3.22
C ILE A 148 -10.05 -1.38 4.58
N LEU A 149 -10.22 -2.60 5.08
CA LEU A 149 -11.10 -2.89 6.21
C LEU A 149 -10.38 -2.93 7.56
N VAL A 150 -9.05 -3.05 7.58
CA VAL A 150 -8.24 -3.18 8.80
C VAL A 150 -7.26 -2.02 8.93
N GLY A 151 -7.47 -1.15 9.92
CA GLY A 151 -6.69 0.08 10.15
C GLY A 151 -5.20 -0.15 10.44
N PHE A 152 -4.86 -1.30 11.03
CA PHE A 152 -3.48 -1.74 11.25
C PHE A 152 -2.60 -1.73 10.00
N GLN A 153 -3.21 -1.93 8.84
CA GLN A 153 -2.48 -2.02 7.58
C GLN A 153 -2.08 -0.65 7.01
N SER A 154 -2.34 0.45 7.73
CA SER A 154 -1.92 1.81 7.35
C SER A 154 -0.43 1.93 6.98
N GLN A 155 0.43 1.08 7.55
CA GLN A 155 1.86 0.96 7.22
C GLN A 155 2.14 0.79 5.71
N PHE A 156 1.26 0.10 4.97
CA PHE A 156 1.36 -0.04 3.51
C PHE A 156 1.21 1.29 2.79
N TYR A 157 0.25 2.12 3.23
CA TYR A 157 -0.01 3.43 2.61
C TYR A 157 1.10 4.43 2.89
N PHE A 158 1.61 4.47 4.12
CA PHE A 158 2.75 5.31 4.46
C PHE A 158 4.01 4.89 3.69
N LEU A 159 4.25 3.59 3.53
CA LEU A 159 5.35 3.09 2.70
C LEU A 159 5.24 3.57 1.25
N ILE A 160 4.08 3.37 0.62
CA ILE A 160 3.86 3.76 -0.78
C ILE A 160 4.03 5.27 -0.96
N LEU A 161 3.43 6.08 -0.08
CA LEU A 161 3.53 7.54 -0.16
C LEU A 161 4.97 8.03 0.01
N ALA A 162 5.67 7.54 1.03
CA ALA A 162 7.06 7.92 1.27
C ALA A 162 7.94 7.57 0.06
N SER A 163 7.73 6.39 -0.51
CA SER A 163 8.47 5.91 -1.68
C SER A 163 8.17 6.72 -2.93
N LEU A 164 6.89 7.03 -3.18
CA LEU A 164 6.47 7.82 -4.32
C LEU A 164 7.03 9.25 -4.24
N LEU A 165 6.97 9.89 -3.07
CA LEU A 165 7.53 11.22 -2.85
C LEU A 165 9.05 11.22 -2.99
N ALA A 166 9.75 10.22 -2.43
CA ALA A 166 11.20 10.12 -2.51
C ALA A 166 11.69 9.90 -3.95
N VAL A 167 11.05 9.00 -4.70
CA VAL A 167 11.30 8.79 -6.13
C VAL A 167 10.98 10.07 -6.92
N GLY A 168 9.88 10.74 -6.59
CA GLY A 168 9.47 12.02 -7.19
C GLY A 168 10.51 13.12 -7.02
N LEU A 169 11.12 13.24 -5.83
CA LEU A 169 12.19 14.18 -5.55
C LEU A 169 13.47 13.80 -6.31
N ALA A 170 13.88 12.53 -6.24
CA ALA A 170 15.08 12.03 -6.90
C ALA A 170 15.04 12.20 -8.42
N ALA A 171 13.91 11.90 -9.05
CA ALA A 171 13.75 11.98 -10.51
C ALA A 171 13.72 13.42 -11.05
N ARG A 172 13.33 14.40 -10.22
CA ARG A 172 12.99 15.76 -10.71
C ARG A 172 13.91 16.84 -10.21
N GLN A 173 14.57 16.61 -9.08
CA GLN A 173 15.41 17.57 -8.38
C GLN A 173 16.73 16.90 -7.97
N HIS A 174 17.33 16.11 -8.87
CA HIS A 174 18.48 15.25 -8.57
C HIS A 174 19.74 16.00 -8.12
N GLU A 175 19.80 17.31 -8.35
CA GLU A 175 20.95 18.17 -8.01
C GLU A 175 20.71 19.04 -6.77
N ASN A 176 19.46 19.16 -6.36
CA ASN A 176 19.07 20.05 -5.28
C ASN A 176 19.30 19.35 -3.94
N ILE A 177 20.25 19.87 -3.16
CA ILE A 177 20.65 19.28 -1.87
C ILE A 177 19.48 19.20 -0.88
N ILE A 178 18.57 20.17 -0.88
CA ILE A 178 17.39 20.16 -0.01
C ILE A 178 16.43 19.05 -0.44
N ALA A 179 16.20 18.89 -1.76
CA ALA A 179 15.37 17.81 -2.27
C ALA A 179 16.00 16.42 -2.01
N ILE A 180 17.34 16.32 -2.09
CA ILE A 180 18.08 15.11 -1.74
C ILE A 180 17.90 14.78 -0.25
N ALA A 181 18.08 15.76 0.64
CA ALA A 181 17.85 15.57 2.07
C ALA A 181 16.41 15.11 2.35
N GLY A 182 15.42 15.68 1.63
CA GLY A 182 14.03 15.23 1.68
C GLY A 182 13.84 13.78 1.23
N ALA A 183 14.44 13.38 0.10
CA ALA A 183 14.35 12.00 -0.41
C ALA A 183 15.00 10.98 0.55
N VAL A 184 16.09 11.38 1.20
CA VAL A 184 16.78 10.57 2.21
C VAL A 184 15.93 10.45 3.47
N ALA A 185 15.38 11.54 3.97
CA ALA A 185 14.48 11.53 5.13
C ALA A 185 13.24 10.64 4.89
N LEU A 186 12.64 10.73 3.70
CA LEU A 186 11.51 9.88 3.29
C LEU A 186 11.92 8.41 3.19
N SER A 187 13.15 8.12 2.74
CA SER A 187 13.68 6.76 2.67
C SER A 187 13.93 6.17 4.07
N ILE A 188 14.44 6.97 5.02
CA ILE A 188 14.55 6.57 6.44
C ILE A 188 13.16 6.32 7.01
N PHE A 189 12.20 7.23 6.77
CA PHE A 189 10.83 7.05 7.21
C PHE A 189 10.19 5.77 6.66
N ALA A 190 10.45 5.42 5.39
CA ALA A 190 10.01 4.15 4.81
C ALA A 190 10.57 2.93 5.57
N THR A 191 11.82 2.96 6.04
CA THR A 191 12.35 1.86 6.88
C THR A 191 11.64 1.71 8.24
N LEU A 192 10.89 2.72 8.65
CA LEU A 192 10.09 2.76 9.88
C LEU A 192 8.59 2.47 9.62
N THR A 193 8.22 1.99 8.43
CA THR A 193 6.84 1.54 8.12
C THR A 193 6.72 0.01 8.15
N MET A 194 7.58 -0.69 7.41
CA MET A 194 7.56 -2.14 7.21
C MET A 194 8.96 -2.65 6.88
N ALA A 195 9.21 -3.95 7.05
CA ALA A 195 10.49 -4.57 6.70
C ALA A 195 10.94 -4.25 5.26
N SER A 196 10.02 -4.32 4.29
CA SER A 196 10.32 -4.02 2.88
C SER A 196 10.53 -2.53 2.57
N GLY A 197 10.36 -1.65 3.56
CA GLY A 197 10.70 -0.23 3.45
C GLY A 197 12.19 0.03 3.25
N MET A 198 13.06 -0.91 3.62
CA MET A 198 14.49 -0.88 3.28
C MET A 198 14.77 -0.93 1.77
N LEU A 199 13.78 -1.30 0.93
CA LEU A 199 13.91 -1.30 -0.52
C LEU A 199 13.62 0.07 -1.15
N THR A 200 12.99 0.99 -0.42
CA THR A 200 12.77 2.37 -0.86
C THR A 200 14.08 3.10 -1.15
N PRO A 201 15.07 3.15 -0.24
CA PRO A 201 16.36 3.77 -0.55
C PRO A 201 17.07 3.12 -1.74
N VAL A 202 16.91 1.81 -1.98
CA VAL A 202 17.46 1.13 -3.16
C VAL A 202 16.83 1.66 -4.45
N ALA A 203 15.50 1.75 -4.51
CA ALA A 203 14.79 2.28 -5.68
C ALA A 203 15.07 3.77 -5.93
N VAL A 204 15.17 4.56 -4.86
CA VAL A 204 15.54 5.98 -4.92
C VAL A 204 16.98 6.14 -5.42
N GLY A 205 17.91 5.33 -4.92
CA GLY A 205 19.29 5.28 -5.42
C GLY A 205 19.35 4.92 -6.91
N ALA A 206 18.61 3.90 -7.34
CA ALA A 206 18.50 3.56 -8.75
C ALA A 206 17.94 4.73 -9.59
N THR A 207 16.96 5.46 -9.06
CA THR A 207 16.40 6.66 -9.72
C THR A 207 17.43 7.77 -9.86
N TYR A 208 18.28 8.02 -8.84
CA TYR A 208 19.40 8.96 -8.94
C TYR A 208 20.45 8.54 -9.98
N VAL A 209 20.76 7.25 -10.05
CA VAL A 209 21.67 6.70 -11.08
C VAL A 209 21.07 6.93 -12.47
N LEU A 210 19.79 6.61 -12.68
CA LEU A 210 19.11 6.89 -13.94
C LEU A 210 19.09 8.39 -14.27
N ALA A 211 18.85 9.26 -13.29
CA ALA A 211 18.90 10.70 -13.48
C ALA A 211 20.31 11.17 -13.91
N CYS A 212 21.38 10.66 -13.29
CA CYS A 212 22.75 10.99 -13.67
C CYS A 212 23.12 10.54 -15.09
N ILE A 213 22.55 9.43 -15.55
CA ILE A 213 22.76 8.89 -16.90
C ILE A 213 21.98 9.69 -17.94
N CYS A 214 20.72 10.01 -17.65
CA CYS A 214 19.74 10.46 -18.64
C CYS A 214 19.43 11.97 -18.62
N LEU A 215 19.73 12.68 -17.53
CA LEU A 215 19.52 14.12 -17.40
C LEU A 215 20.86 14.87 -17.41
N PRO A 216 20.88 16.11 -17.94
CA PRO A 216 22.03 16.98 -17.82
C PRO A 216 22.18 17.52 -16.39
N GLY A 217 23.41 17.93 -16.06
CA GLY A 217 23.78 18.72 -14.89
C GLY A 217 24.61 17.97 -13.83
N ARG A 218 24.63 18.47 -12.58
CA ARG A 218 25.57 18.03 -11.53
C ARG A 218 25.26 16.63 -11.01
N ARG A 219 26.21 15.71 -11.19
CA ARG A 219 26.07 14.30 -10.76
C ARG A 219 26.53 14.02 -9.34
N TRP A 220 27.52 14.76 -8.84
CA TRP A 220 28.14 14.46 -7.54
C TRP A 220 27.17 14.45 -6.35
N PRO A 221 26.14 15.34 -6.25
CA PRO A 221 25.21 15.30 -5.11
C PRO A 221 24.37 14.02 -5.12
N ALA A 222 23.86 13.66 -6.31
CA ALA A 222 23.11 12.44 -6.52
C ALA A 222 23.94 11.19 -6.24
N LEU A 223 25.20 11.14 -6.68
CA LEU A 223 26.10 10.01 -6.40
C LEU A 223 26.42 9.88 -4.91
N GLY A 224 26.62 11.00 -4.21
CA GLY A 224 26.75 11.00 -2.75
C GLY A 224 25.49 10.48 -2.05
N ALA A 225 24.31 10.88 -2.54
CA ALA A 225 23.02 10.37 -2.05
C ALA A 225 22.89 8.86 -2.27
N VAL A 226 23.32 8.32 -3.42
CA VAL A 226 23.28 6.87 -3.71
C VAL A 226 24.07 6.08 -2.67
N VAL A 227 25.27 6.53 -2.30
CA VAL A 227 26.09 5.86 -1.27
C VAL A 227 25.38 5.87 0.09
N MET A 228 24.84 7.02 0.48
CA MET A 228 24.12 7.15 1.76
C MET A 228 22.84 6.30 1.78
N LEU A 229 22.07 6.26 0.68
CA LEU A 229 20.88 5.43 0.54
C LEU A 229 21.22 3.95 0.59
N ALA A 230 22.33 3.52 -0.03
CA ALA A 230 22.82 2.16 0.08
C ALA A 230 23.15 1.79 1.53
N ALA A 231 23.80 2.69 2.28
CA ALA A 231 24.07 2.49 3.70
C ALA A 231 22.77 2.37 4.53
N ILE A 232 21.77 3.20 4.24
CA ILE A 232 20.45 3.13 4.90
C ILE A 232 19.75 1.80 4.58
N ALA A 233 19.80 1.34 3.33
CA ALA A 233 19.21 0.06 2.92
C ALA A 233 19.86 -1.11 3.67
N VAL A 234 21.20 -1.12 3.74
CA VAL A 234 21.97 -2.15 4.47
C VAL A 234 21.66 -2.10 5.96
N ALA A 235 21.66 -0.91 6.57
CA ALA A 235 21.31 -0.75 7.99
C ALA A 235 19.87 -1.22 8.27
N GLY A 236 18.92 -0.87 7.40
CA GLY A 236 17.54 -1.33 7.48
C GLY A 236 17.43 -2.85 7.40
N TYR A 237 18.14 -3.50 6.47
CA TYR A 237 18.19 -4.95 6.33
C TYR A 237 18.77 -5.64 7.56
N LEU A 238 19.94 -5.18 8.05
CA LEU A 238 20.59 -5.74 9.24
C LEU A 238 19.76 -5.58 10.51
N ALA A 239 18.87 -4.59 10.54
CA ALA A 239 17.98 -4.33 11.65
C ALA A 239 16.68 -5.17 11.60
N ILE A 240 16.45 -6.00 10.57
CA ILE A 240 15.28 -6.89 10.50
C ILE A 240 15.55 -8.13 11.39
N PRO A 241 14.70 -8.43 12.38
CA PRO A 241 14.86 -9.63 13.19
C PRO A 241 14.58 -10.89 12.37
N VAL A 242 15.36 -11.94 12.62
CA VAL A 242 15.12 -13.25 12.03
C VAL A 242 14.10 -13.99 12.88
N ILE A 243 12.95 -14.33 12.29
CA ILE A 243 11.90 -15.14 12.92
C ILE A 243 12.00 -16.57 12.38
N PRO A 244 12.48 -17.54 13.17
CA PRO A 244 12.70 -18.92 12.69
C PRO A 244 11.46 -19.56 12.06
N GLU A 245 10.29 -19.27 12.63
CA GLU A 245 8.99 -19.79 12.21
C GLU A 245 8.61 -19.34 10.80
N HIS A 246 9.11 -18.18 10.35
CA HIS A 246 8.83 -17.67 9.01
C HIS A 246 9.69 -18.31 7.91
N ARG A 247 10.72 -19.10 8.25
CA ARG A 247 11.55 -19.81 7.24
C ARG A 247 10.76 -20.83 6.42
N THR A 248 9.71 -21.40 7.00
CA THR A 248 8.82 -22.34 6.30
C THR A 248 7.96 -21.66 5.23
N LEU A 249 7.86 -20.34 5.26
CA LEU A 249 7.05 -19.53 4.33
C LEU A 249 7.90 -18.97 3.18
N GLN A 250 9.22 -18.98 3.32
CA GLN A 250 10.16 -18.47 2.32
C GLN A 250 10.29 -19.42 1.13
N ALA A 251 10.64 -18.89 -0.04
CA ALA A 251 10.97 -19.73 -1.19
C ALA A 251 12.15 -20.66 -0.85
N GLN A 252 11.96 -21.97 -1.07
CA GLN A 252 12.89 -23.05 -0.70
C GLN A 252 13.99 -23.26 -1.77
N GLY A 253 13.93 -22.56 -2.90
CA GLY A 253 14.94 -22.63 -3.96
C GLY A 253 14.70 -21.66 -5.11
N ALA A 254 15.63 -21.62 -6.07
CA ALA A 254 15.59 -20.67 -7.17
C ALA A 254 14.37 -20.84 -8.10
N LEU A 255 13.95 -22.08 -8.37
CA LEU A 255 12.78 -22.34 -9.21
C LEU A 255 11.48 -21.88 -8.55
N GLU A 256 11.30 -22.17 -7.26
CA GLU A 256 10.13 -21.70 -6.50
C GLU A 256 10.14 -20.18 -6.35
N PHE A 257 11.32 -19.56 -6.19
CA PHE A 257 11.44 -18.11 -6.20
C PHE A 257 11.01 -17.50 -7.55
N ILE A 258 11.46 -18.06 -8.68
CA ILE A 258 11.06 -17.59 -10.02
C ILE A 258 9.56 -17.79 -10.25
N ASP A 259 9.02 -18.92 -9.81
CA ASP A 259 7.59 -19.21 -9.85
C ASP A 259 6.81 -18.15 -9.06
N ALA A 260 7.16 -17.94 -7.79
CA ALA A 260 6.54 -16.93 -6.93
C ALA A 260 6.66 -15.52 -7.50
N VAL A 261 7.82 -15.13 -8.08
CA VAL A 261 7.99 -13.83 -8.75
C VAL A 261 7.00 -13.68 -9.91
N SER A 262 6.75 -14.74 -10.68
CA SER A 262 5.79 -14.71 -11.78
C SER A 262 4.34 -14.56 -11.30
N HIS A 263 3.96 -15.15 -10.16
CA HIS A 263 2.63 -14.97 -9.56
C HIS A 263 2.43 -13.56 -8.99
N VAL A 264 3.47 -13.04 -8.34
CA VAL A 264 3.47 -11.74 -7.67
C VAL A 264 3.47 -10.60 -8.70
N LEU A 265 4.44 -10.59 -9.63
CA LEU A 265 4.55 -9.56 -10.65
C LEU A 265 3.58 -9.78 -11.82
N GLY A 266 3.02 -10.99 -11.96
CA GLY A 266 1.95 -11.32 -12.90
C GLY A 266 0.55 -10.90 -12.42
N TRP A 267 0.38 -10.53 -11.15
CA TRP A 267 -0.88 -9.98 -10.64
C TRP A 267 -1.31 -8.75 -11.47
N PRO A 268 -2.59 -8.61 -11.89
CA PRO A 268 -3.79 -9.32 -11.44
C PRO A 268 -4.13 -10.60 -12.23
N VAL A 269 -3.16 -11.25 -12.86
CA VAL A 269 -3.35 -12.53 -13.57
C VAL A 269 -2.32 -13.55 -13.07
N SER A 270 -2.50 -14.06 -11.85
CA SER A 270 -1.52 -14.96 -11.22
C SER A 270 -1.45 -16.35 -11.87
N LYS A 271 -2.55 -16.86 -12.45
CA LYS A 271 -2.58 -18.24 -13.02
C LYS A 271 -1.70 -18.45 -14.26
N TYR A 272 -1.25 -17.40 -14.93
CA TYR A 272 -0.52 -17.50 -16.19
C TYR A 272 0.82 -16.79 -16.06
N HIS A 273 1.93 -17.54 -16.01
CA HIS A 273 3.27 -16.96 -15.85
C HIS A 273 3.62 -15.91 -16.91
N LEU A 274 3.08 -16.02 -18.14
CA LEU A 274 3.30 -15.03 -19.20
C LEU A 274 2.65 -13.66 -18.91
N ALA A 275 1.77 -13.54 -17.92
CA ALA A 275 1.17 -12.28 -17.50
C ALA A 275 2.25 -11.27 -17.07
N VAL A 276 3.30 -11.71 -16.38
CA VAL A 276 4.41 -10.84 -15.97
C VAL A 276 5.06 -10.18 -17.18
N VAL A 277 5.23 -10.91 -18.28
CA VAL A 277 5.83 -10.38 -19.51
C VAL A 277 4.91 -9.32 -20.10
N ALA A 278 3.61 -9.60 -20.25
CA ALA A 278 2.66 -8.65 -20.80
C ALA A 278 2.55 -7.35 -19.96
N LEU A 279 2.59 -7.48 -18.63
CA LEU A 279 2.44 -6.36 -17.70
C LEU A 279 3.69 -5.49 -17.57
N TRP A 280 4.89 -6.07 -17.67
CA TRP A 280 6.14 -5.37 -17.37
C TRP A 280 6.99 -5.02 -18.61
N LEU A 281 6.70 -5.62 -19.76
CA LEU A 281 7.41 -5.32 -21.01
C LEU A 281 7.40 -3.82 -21.40
N PRO A 282 6.32 -3.03 -21.18
CA PRO A 282 6.35 -1.58 -21.47
C PRO A 282 7.49 -0.86 -20.75
N SER A 283 7.67 -1.10 -19.44
CA SER A 283 8.76 -0.49 -18.67
C SER A 283 10.13 -0.99 -19.11
N VAL A 284 10.29 -2.29 -19.38
CA VAL A 284 11.55 -2.86 -19.89
C VAL A 284 11.99 -2.15 -21.17
N LEU A 285 11.09 -1.99 -22.14
CA LEU A 285 11.39 -1.33 -23.41
C LEU A 285 11.71 0.15 -23.23
N MET A 286 10.93 0.87 -22.43
CA MET A 286 11.08 2.31 -22.25
C MET A 286 12.33 2.66 -21.42
N ILE A 287 12.60 1.92 -20.33
CA ILE A 287 13.81 2.11 -19.52
C ILE A 287 15.05 1.74 -20.34
N SER A 288 15.01 0.66 -21.12
CA SER A 288 16.11 0.30 -22.03
C SER A 288 16.37 1.40 -23.06
N ARG A 289 15.31 1.97 -23.64
CA ARG A 289 15.42 3.12 -24.55
C ARG A 289 16.06 4.32 -23.85
N MET A 290 15.65 4.65 -22.63
CA MET A 290 16.22 5.76 -21.85
C MET A 290 17.73 5.59 -21.66
N LEU A 291 18.17 4.38 -21.28
CA LEU A 291 19.57 4.05 -21.06
C LEU A 291 20.39 4.07 -22.36
N LEU A 292 19.88 3.46 -23.43
CA LEU A 292 20.55 3.39 -24.72
C LEU A 292 20.70 4.77 -25.36
N ARG A 293 19.67 5.61 -25.25
CA ARG A 293 19.70 6.99 -25.78
C ARG A 293 20.31 8.00 -24.81
N ARG A 294 20.55 7.60 -23.55
CA ARG A 294 20.99 8.47 -22.45
C ARG A 294 20.15 9.74 -22.34
N GLN A 295 18.84 9.58 -22.50
CA GLN A 295 17.89 10.68 -22.52
C GLN A 295 16.57 10.23 -21.91
N ALA A 296 16.06 11.01 -20.97
CA ALA A 296 14.75 10.79 -20.38
C ALA A 296 14.07 12.11 -20.00
N SER A 297 12.73 12.10 -19.97
CA SER A 297 11.95 13.11 -19.29
C SER A 297 11.91 12.85 -17.77
N ARG A 298 11.62 13.89 -17.00
CA ARG A 298 11.43 13.80 -15.56
C ARG A 298 10.27 12.86 -15.18
N SER A 299 9.22 12.79 -16.01
CA SER A 299 8.12 11.86 -15.79
C SER A 299 8.52 10.42 -16.11
N GLU A 300 9.32 10.20 -17.16
CA GLU A 300 9.88 8.86 -17.46
C GLU A 300 10.70 8.33 -16.29
N LEU A 301 11.53 9.17 -15.66
CA LEU A 301 12.32 8.79 -14.49
C LEU A 301 11.47 8.47 -13.25
N VAL A 302 10.40 9.23 -12.99
CA VAL A 302 9.46 8.90 -11.91
C VAL A 302 8.85 7.53 -12.16
N MET A 303 8.30 7.29 -13.37
CA MET A 303 7.65 6.01 -13.67
C MET A 303 8.64 4.84 -13.63
N ALA A 304 9.88 5.04 -14.12
CA ALA A 304 10.94 4.05 -14.01
C ALA A 304 11.27 3.71 -12.54
N GLY A 305 11.41 4.73 -11.68
CA GLY A 305 11.64 4.53 -10.25
C GLY A 305 10.51 3.78 -9.56
N LEU A 306 9.25 4.06 -9.91
CA LEU A 306 8.08 3.33 -9.39
C LEU A 306 8.03 1.88 -9.87
N CYS A 307 8.37 1.62 -11.14
CA CYS A 307 8.49 0.25 -11.67
C CYS A 307 9.59 -0.53 -10.93
N ILE A 308 10.78 0.06 -10.75
CA ILE A 308 11.88 -0.55 -10.01
C ILE A 308 11.46 -0.83 -8.57
N TRP A 309 10.83 0.14 -7.91
CA TRP A 309 10.37 -0.01 -6.53
C TRP A 309 9.36 -1.16 -6.39
N SER A 310 8.31 -1.21 -7.21
CA SER A 310 7.32 -2.30 -7.15
C SER A 310 7.93 -3.66 -7.53
N ALA A 311 8.89 -3.72 -8.45
CA ALA A 311 9.60 -4.96 -8.77
C ALA A 311 10.43 -5.47 -7.58
N LEU A 312 11.10 -4.58 -6.85
CA LEU A 312 11.83 -4.92 -5.62
C LEU A 312 10.86 -5.41 -4.53
N GLN A 313 9.72 -4.75 -4.34
CA GLN A 313 8.68 -5.20 -3.40
C GLN A 313 8.20 -6.61 -3.78
N GLY A 314 7.91 -6.84 -5.06
CA GLY A 314 7.45 -8.14 -5.55
C GLY A 314 8.49 -9.25 -5.37
N ALA A 315 9.77 -8.96 -5.63
CA ALA A 315 10.86 -9.90 -5.36
C ALA A 315 10.98 -10.23 -3.86
N ALA A 316 10.84 -9.23 -2.97
CA ALA A 316 10.90 -9.46 -1.54
C ALA A 316 9.71 -10.31 -1.03
N ILE A 317 8.51 -10.11 -1.57
CA ILE A 317 7.33 -10.92 -1.26
C ILE A 317 7.51 -12.35 -1.79
N ALA A 318 7.97 -12.51 -3.03
CA ALA A 318 8.24 -13.81 -3.63
C ALA A 318 9.31 -14.58 -2.84
N TYR A 319 10.32 -13.91 -2.30
CA TYR A 319 11.28 -14.55 -1.41
C TYR A 319 10.68 -14.86 -0.04
N GLY A 320 10.05 -13.89 0.61
CA GLY A 320 9.60 -13.99 2.00
C GLY A 320 8.36 -14.86 2.22
N ARG A 321 7.52 -15.01 1.18
CA ARG A 321 6.21 -15.70 1.24
C ARG A 321 5.99 -16.64 0.04
N GLY A 322 7.04 -16.97 -0.71
CA GLY A 322 6.92 -17.73 -1.96
C GLY A 322 6.61 -19.20 -1.82
N HIS A 323 6.74 -19.79 -0.62
CA HIS A 323 6.53 -21.22 -0.46
C HIS A 323 5.10 -21.62 -0.79
N GLY A 324 4.91 -22.46 -1.81
CA GLY A 324 3.58 -22.88 -2.26
C GLY A 324 2.65 -21.73 -2.67
N MET A 325 3.19 -20.57 -3.09
CA MET A 325 2.36 -19.41 -3.43
C MET A 325 1.61 -19.63 -4.75
N GLU A 326 0.27 -19.62 -4.68
CA GLU A 326 -0.58 -19.59 -5.89
C GLU A 326 -1.02 -18.18 -6.29
N ALA A 327 -1.13 -17.28 -5.30
CA ALA A 327 -1.50 -15.88 -5.49
C ALA A 327 -0.97 -15.03 -4.33
N PRO A 328 -0.64 -13.75 -4.57
CA PRO A 328 -0.28 -12.83 -3.49
C PRO A 328 -1.49 -12.56 -2.59
N THR A 329 -1.25 -12.50 -1.28
CA THR A 329 -2.27 -12.09 -0.29
C THR A 329 -2.77 -10.68 -0.59
N SER A 330 -4.05 -10.42 -0.31
CA SER A 330 -4.74 -9.17 -0.62
C SER A 330 -3.96 -7.92 -0.17
N ARG A 331 -3.47 -7.88 1.07
CA ARG A 331 -2.66 -6.76 1.59
C ARG A 331 -1.42 -6.39 0.79
N TYR A 332 -0.81 -7.32 0.06
CA TYR A 332 0.41 -7.05 -0.71
C TYR A 332 0.15 -6.38 -2.07
N THR A 333 -1.04 -6.56 -2.63
CA THR A 333 -1.36 -6.17 -4.01
C THR A 333 -1.20 -4.68 -4.31
N GLU A 334 -1.43 -3.81 -3.31
CA GLU A 334 -1.24 -2.36 -3.45
C GLU A 334 0.22 -1.94 -3.65
N LEU A 335 1.19 -2.79 -3.25
CA LEU A 335 2.61 -2.53 -3.50
C LEU A 335 2.97 -2.66 -4.99
N PHE A 336 2.14 -3.33 -5.79
CA PHE A 336 2.36 -3.47 -7.24
C PHE A 336 1.78 -2.30 -8.04
N ILE A 337 0.82 -1.57 -7.47
CA ILE A 337 0.07 -0.51 -8.16
C ILE A 337 0.98 0.61 -8.69
N PRO A 338 1.97 1.15 -7.95
CA PRO A 338 2.85 2.18 -8.49
C PRO A 338 3.60 1.72 -9.76
N GLY A 339 4.11 0.49 -9.77
CA GLY A 339 4.79 -0.09 -10.92
C GLY A 339 3.86 -0.43 -12.08
N LEU A 340 2.67 -0.96 -11.80
CA LEU A 340 1.65 -1.23 -12.83
C LEU A 340 1.12 0.07 -13.46
N PHE A 341 0.94 1.12 -12.65
CA PHE A 341 0.61 2.45 -13.13
C PHE A 341 1.75 3.04 -13.99
N GLY A 342 3.01 2.87 -13.57
CA GLY A 342 4.18 3.23 -14.36
C GLY A 342 4.22 2.50 -15.72
N ASN A 343 3.91 1.20 -15.74
CA ASN A 343 3.79 0.42 -16.98
C ASN A 343 2.63 0.89 -17.86
N ALA A 344 1.47 1.23 -17.27
CA ALA A 344 0.34 1.81 -18.02
C ALA A 344 0.74 3.13 -18.68
N TRP A 345 1.46 3.99 -17.94
CA TRP A 345 1.98 5.24 -18.46
C TRP A 345 2.98 5.00 -19.60
N PHE A 346 3.92 4.07 -19.44
CA PHE A 346 4.87 3.69 -20.49
C PHE A 346 4.19 3.08 -21.72
N ALA A 347 3.16 2.25 -21.55
CA ALA A 347 2.36 1.72 -22.64
C ALA A 347 1.70 2.85 -23.46
N VAL A 348 1.17 3.86 -22.77
CA VAL A 348 0.63 5.06 -23.42
C VAL A 348 1.73 5.88 -24.12
N GLN A 349 2.92 6.01 -23.54
CA GLN A 349 4.04 6.72 -24.18
C GLN A 349 4.60 5.97 -25.40
N LEU A 350 4.59 4.63 -25.41
CA LEU A 350 4.95 3.83 -26.56
C LEU A 350 4.09 4.17 -27.77
N LEU A 351 2.77 4.30 -27.57
CA LEU A 351 1.82 4.71 -28.61
C LEU A 351 2.07 6.14 -29.12
N ARG A 352 2.61 7.03 -28.29
CA ARG A 352 2.88 8.44 -28.64
C ARG A 352 4.21 8.65 -29.36
N THR A 353 5.26 7.96 -28.90
CA THR A 353 6.65 8.30 -29.23
C THR A 353 7.28 7.40 -30.30
N MET A 354 6.71 6.23 -30.57
CA MET A 354 7.22 5.29 -31.57
C MET A 354 6.64 5.61 -32.96
N VAL A 355 7.14 6.68 -33.57
CA VAL A 355 6.69 7.13 -34.91
C VAL A 355 7.69 6.70 -35.98
N ARG A 356 7.30 5.67 -36.75
CA ARG A 356 7.94 5.11 -37.96
C ARG A 356 9.30 4.41 -37.77
N PRO A 357 9.57 3.29 -38.47
CA PRO A 357 8.75 2.62 -39.50
C PRO A 357 7.51 1.90 -38.95
N SER A 358 6.59 1.50 -39.85
CA SER A 358 5.28 0.90 -39.51
C SER A 358 5.38 -0.32 -38.60
N ALA A 359 6.41 -1.15 -38.77
CA ALA A 359 6.65 -2.33 -37.93
C ALA A 359 6.86 -1.98 -36.45
N VAL A 360 7.63 -0.92 -36.15
CA VAL A 360 7.87 -0.46 -34.76
C VAL A 360 6.58 0.06 -34.14
N ARG A 361 5.75 0.75 -34.92
CA ARG A 361 4.43 1.22 -34.47
C ARG A 361 3.50 0.04 -34.15
N THR A 362 3.47 -0.97 -35.01
CA THR A 362 2.66 -2.19 -34.77
C THR A 362 3.14 -2.91 -33.52
N GLY A 363 4.46 -3.09 -33.35
CA GLY A 363 5.03 -3.69 -32.14
C GLY A 363 4.67 -2.92 -30.87
N ALA A 364 4.81 -1.59 -30.89
CA ALA A 364 4.41 -0.72 -29.77
C ALA A 364 2.91 -0.85 -29.44
N ALA A 365 2.05 -0.92 -30.45
CA ALA A 365 0.61 -1.12 -30.28
C ALA A 365 0.29 -2.50 -29.69
N LEU A 366 0.97 -3.56 -30.14
CA LEU A 366 0.79 -4.91 -29.59
C LEU A 366 1.23 -5.00 -28.13
N VAL A 367 2.35 -4.38 -27.76
CA VAL A 367 2.81 -4.32 -26.36
C VAL A 367 1.82 -3.55 -25.48
N ALA A 368 1.36 -2.38 -25.94
CA ALA A 368 0.37 -1.60 -25.20
C ALA A 368 -0.98 -2.33 -25.08
N ALA A 369 -1.41 -3.03 -26.14
CA ALA A 369 -2.62 -3.85 -26.12
C ALA A 369 -2.49 -5.05 -25.19
N ALA A 370 -1.35 -5.77 -25.22
CA ALA A 370 -1.09 -6.89 -24.31
C ALA A 370 -1.15 -6.43 -22.85
N PHE A 371 -0.50 -5.32 -22.51
CA PHE A 371 -0.62 -4.71 -21.18
C PHE A 371 -2.09 -4.41 -20.83
N ALA A 372 -2.79 -3.67 -21.70
CA ALA A 372 -4.14 -3.19 -21.42
C ALA A 372 -5.13 -4.34 -21.25
N VAL A 373 -5.06 -5.37 -22.11
CA VAL A 373 -5.90 -6.57 -22.02
C VAL A 373 -5.58 -7.36 -20.76
N THR A 374 -4.31 -7.67 -20.49
CA THR A 374 -3.93 -8.46 -19.31
C THR A 374 -4.32 -7.75 -18.01
N PHE A 375 -4.03 -6.45 -17.88
CA PHE A 375 -4.40 -5.67 -16.71
C PHE A 375 -5.91 -5.59 -16.54
N THR A 376 -6.64 -5.16 -17.58
CA THR A 376 -8.10 -4.93 -17.47
C THR A 376 -8.86 -6.24 -17.27
N ALA A 377 -8.54 -7.29 -18.03
CA ALA A 377 -9.18 -8.58 -17.89
C ALA A 377 -8.86 -9.23 -16.53
N GLY A 378 -7.62 -9.10 -16.04
CA GLY A 378 -7.25 -9.56 -14.72
C GLY A 378 -8.04 -8.84 -13.62
N MET A 379 -8.04 -7.50 -13.61
CA MET A 379 -8.80 -6.72 -12.62
C MET A 379 -10.28 -7.10 -12.64
N LEU A 380 -10.92 -7.13 -13.82
CA LEU A 380 -12.35 -7.46 -13.94
C LEU A 380 -12.67 -8.88 -13.49
N ARG A 381 -11.79 -9.85 -13.75
CA ARG A 381 -11.95 -11.24 -13.32
C ARG A 381 -11.85 -11.40 -11.81
N HIS A 382 -11.05 -10.57 -11.15
CA HIS A 382 -10.86 -10.61 -9.70
C HIS A 382 -12.03 -9.99 -8.92
N VAL A 383 -12.73 -8.99 -9.48
CA VAL A 383 -13.80 -8.24 -8.76
C VAL A 383 -14.83 -9.13 -8.04
N PRO A 384 -15.41 -10.19 -8.66
CA PRO A 384 -16.40 -11.01 -7.97
C PRO A 384 -15.81 -11.76 -6.77
N ALA A 385 -14.59 -12.29 -6.90
CA ALA A 385 -13.91 -13.01 -5.83
C ALA A 385 -13.50 -12.06 -4.69
N ASP A 386 -12.96 -10.89 -5.02
CA ASP A 386 -12.57 -9.88 -4.03
C ASP A 386 -13.80 -9.35 -3.27
N MET A 387 -14.91 -9.11 -3.95
CA MET A 387 -16.17 -8.72 -3.30
C MET A 387 -16.75 -9.83 -2.42
N ALA A 388 -16.57 -11.11 -2.79
CA ALA A 388 -16.97 -12.22 -1.94
C ALA A 388 -16.13 -12.25 -0.64
N MET A 389 -14.82 -12.07 -0.75
CA MET A 389 -13.90 -11.95 0.40
C MET A 389 -14.24 -10.76 1.31
N VAL A 390 -14.59 -9.60 0.73
CA VAL A 390 -15.06 -8.43 1.50
C VAL A 390 -16.30 -8.78 2.34
N ARG A 391 -17.27 -9.49 1.75
CA ARG A 391 -18.51 -9.88 2.44
C ARG A 391 -18.25 -10.93 3.52
N GLU A 392 -17.49 -11.96 3.19
CA GLU A 392 -17.11 -13.01 4.13
C GLU A 392 -16.34 -12.42 5.33
N ARG A 393 -15.39 -11.51 5.07
CA ARG A 393 -14.67 -10.82 6.14
C ARG A 393 -15.61 -10.00 7.03
N ALA A 394 -16.59 -9.32 6.44
CA ALA A 394 -17.57 -8.53 7.19
C ALA A 394 -18.46 -9.42 8.08
N GLU A 395 -18.97 -10.53 7.54
CA GLU A 395 -19.77 -11.52 8.28
C GLU A 395 -18.96 -12.13 9.43
N LEU A 396 -17.73 -12.57 9.15
CA LEU A 396 -16.83 -13.09 10.16
C LEU A 396 -16.50 -12.04 11.24
N GLY A 397 -16.30 -10.78 10.84
CA GLY A 397 -16.08 -9.67 11.76
C GLY A 397 -17.25 -9.45 12.72
N GLN A 398 -18.49 -9.62 12.24
CA GLN A 398 -19.68 -9.54 13.09
C GLN A 398 -19.76 -10.71 14.08
N ILE A 399 -19.38 -11.92 13.67
CA ILE A 399 -19.27 -13.09 14.57
C ILE A 399 -18.23 -12.82 15.67
N GLN A 400 -17.03 -12.40 15.27
CA GLN A 400 -15.93 -12.05 16.17
C GLN A 400 -16.35 -10.99 17.20
N GLN A 401 -17.00 -9.92 16.73
CA GLN A 401 -17.51 -8.87 17.59
C GLN A 401 -18.56 -9.40 18.58
N ARG A 402 -19.53 -10.20 18.13
CA ARG A 402 -20.56 -10.77 19.02
C ARG A 402 -19.94 -11.64 20.12
N ASN A 403 -18.95 -12.47 19.79
CA ASN A 403 -18.29 -13.34 20.76
C ASN A 403 -17.48 -12.54 21.79
N VAL A 404 -16.74 -11.52 21.36
CA VAL A 404 -16.04 -10.60 22.27
C VAL A 404 -17.02 -9.86 23.17
N LEU A 405 -18.12 -9.33 22.63
CA LEU A 405 -19.14 -8.65 23.44
C LEU A 405 -19.83 -9.58 24.42
N ARG A 406 -20.10 -10.83 24.03
CA ARG A 406 -20.63 -11.85 24.93
C ARG A 406 -19.67 -12.07 26.10
N TYR A 407 -18.38 -12.28 25.82
CA TYR A 407 -17.36 -12.39 26.88
C TYR A 407 -17.33 -11.17 27.80
N LEU A 408 -17.30 -9.97 27.23
CA LEU A 408 -17.23 -8.72 28.00
C LEU A 408 -18.46 -8.46 28.86
N THR A 409 -19.64 -9.00 28.50
CA THR A 409 -20.88 -8.79 29.25
C THR A 409 -21.16 -9.90 30.27
N SER A 410 -20.81 -11.15 29.97
CA SER A 410 -21.08 -12.28 30.87
C SER A 410 -19.87 -12.71 31.71
N ASN A 411 -18.65 -12.28 31.36
CA ASN A 411 -17.38 -12.83 31.85
C ASN A 411 -17.27 -14.37 31.71
N ASP A 412 -18.03 -14.97 30.79
CA ASP A 412 -18.02 -16.42 30.52
C ASP A 412 -16.94 -16.76 29.48
N PRO A 413 -15.85 -17.48 29.87
CA PRO A 413 -14.76 -17.82 28.95
C PRO A 413 -15.19 -18.69 27.76
N SER A 414 -16.31 -19.41 27.87
CA SER A 414 -16.82 -20.25 26.76
C SER A 414 -17.18 -19.41 25.53
N ALA A 415 -17.47 -18.11 25.70
CA ALA A 415 -17.70 -17.18 24.60
C ALA A 415 -16.48 -16.97 23.69
N LEU A 416 -15.28 -17.30 24.17
CA LEU A 416 -14.03 -17.22 23.40
C LEU A 416 -13.53 -18.61 22.96
N GLN A 417 -14.06 -19.69 23.54
CA GLN A 417 -13.77 -21.08 23.16
C GLN A 417 -14.69 -21.54 22.04
N VAL A 418 -14.59 -20.84 20.91
CA VAL A 418 -15.41 -21.06 19.71
C VAL A 418 -14.56 -21.61 18.58
N GLU A 419 -15.20 -21.93 17.46
CA GLU A 419 -14.53 -22.37 16.24
C GLU A 419 -13.43 -21.39 15.79
N TYR A 420 -12.42 -21.93 15.10
CA TYR A 420 -11.29 -21.16 14.60
C TYR A 420 -11.76 -19.95 13.78
N GLN A 421 -11.10 -18.80 13.98
CA GLN A 421 -11.47 -17.48 13.41
C GLN A 421 -12.79 -16.84 13.88
N HIS A 422 -13.62 -17.52 14.68
CA HIS A 422 -14.82 -16.90 15.27
C HIS A 422 -14.50 -15.95 16.45
N ILE A 423 -13.23 -15.82 16.80
CA ILE A 423 -12.68 -14.74 17.62
C ILE A 423 -11.65 -13.94 16.81
N PRO A 424 -11.44 -12.64 17.11
CA PRO A 424 -10.62 -11.77 16.28
C PRO A 424 -9.10 -11.99 16.45
N TYR A 425 -8.67 -13.01 17.18
CA TYR A 425 -7.27 -13.31 17.45
C TYR A 425 -7.08 -14.83 17.54
N PRO A 426 -5.98 -15.41 17.03
CA PRO A 426 -5.83 -16.87 16.91
C PRO A 426 -5.76 -17.61 18.25
N ASP A 427 -5.30 -16.96 19.32
CA ASP A 427 -5.18 -17.56 20.65
C ASP A 427 -6.25 -17.02 21.61
N ALA A 428 -7.21 -17.86 21.97
CA ALA A 428 -8.32 -17.49 22.85
C ALA A 428 -7.86 -17.08 24.27
N GLY A 429 -6.79 -17.71 24.79
CA GLY A 429 -6.27 -17.42 26.13
C GLY A 429 -5.57 -16.06 26.19
N ARG A 430 -4.75 -15.77 25.18
CA ARG A 430 -4.10 -14.46 25.01
C ARG A 430 -5.13 -13.35 24.79
N LEU A 431 -6.13 -13.59 23.94
CA LEU A 431 -7.22 -12.65 23.74
C LEU A 431 -7.96 -12.37 25.06
N LYS A 432 -8.31 -13.42 25.81
CA LYS A 432 -8.93 -13.30 27.13
C LYS A 432 -8.10 -12.44 28.08
N ALA A 433 -6.78 -12.70 28.17
CA ALA A 433 -5.88 -11.94 29.04
C ALA A 433 -5.85 -10.44 28.68
N LEU A 434 -5.92 -10.09 27.39
CA LEU A 434 -5.98 -8.69 26.95
C LEU A 434 -7.35 -8.06 27.24
N LEU A 435 -8.45 -8.81 27.14
CA LEU A 435 -9.80 -8.34 27.45
C LEU A 435 -10.06 -8.17 28.96
N ASP A 436 -9.34 -8.92 29.79
CA ASP A 436 -9.40 -8.82 31.25
C ASP A 436 -8.60 -7.66 31.83
N ASP A 437 -7.66 -7.11 31.06
CA ASP A 437 -6.87 -5.96 31.45
C ASP A 437 -7.76 -4.70 31.59
N PRO A 438 -7.86 -4.08 32.78
CA PRO A 438 -8.76 -2.95 33.00
C PRO A 438 -8.46 -1.74 32.11
N ALA A 439 -7.18 -1.48 31.81
CA ALA A 439 -6.77 -0.35 30.97
C ALA A 439 -7.27 -0.56 29.53
N LEU A 440 -7.06 -1.76 28.99
CA LEU A 440 -7.50 -2.10 27.64
C LEU A 440 -9.02 -2.22 27.55
N ARG A 441 -9.67 -2.82 28.55
CA ARG A 441 -11.14 -2.93 28.61
C ARG A 441 -11.82 -1.56 28.58
N GLY A 442 -11.24 -0.57 29.27
CA GLY A 442 -11.72 0.82 29.24
C GLY A 442 -11.46 1.55 27.92
N ALA A 443 -10.45 1.13 27.16
CA ALA A 443 -10.10 1.71 25.87
C ALA A 443 -10.89 1.12 24.69
N LEU A 444 -11.51 -0.06 24.81
CA LEU A 444 -12.23 -0.71 23.71
C LEU A 444 -13.38 0.13 23.15
N PHE A 445 -13.77 -0.19 21.91
CA PHE A 445 -14.87 0.42 21.17
C PHE A 445 -16.26 0.34 21.84
N VAL A 446 -16.41 -0.36 22.96
CA VAL A 446 -17.66 -0.43 23.74
C VAL A 446 -17.39 -0.10 25.20
N LYS A 447 -18.19 0.81 25.77
CA LYS A 447 -18.28 0.98 27.22
C LYS A 447 -19.01 -0.21 27.81
N VAL A 448 -18.27 -1.11 28.44
CA VAL A 448 -18.83 -2.22 29.20
C VAL A 448 -19.20 -1.68 30.58
N VAL A 449 -20.49 -1.44 30.82
CA VAL A 449 -20.98 -1.22 32.19
C VAL A 449 -21.04 -2.61 32.83
N PRO A 450 -20.30 -2.88 33.93
CA PRO A 450 -20.44 -4.12 34.66
C PRO A 450 -21.91 -4.31 35.03
N ALA A 451 -22.44 -5.52 34.90
CA ALA A 451 -23.73 -5.83 35.51
C ALA A 451 -23.55 -5.68 37.02
N GLU A 452 -23.88 -4.51 37.58
CA GLU A 452 -24.09 -4.37 39.01
C GLU A 452 -25.07 -5.46 39.42
N GLY A 453 -24.71 -6.19 40.48
CA GLY A 453 -25.45 -7.35 40.94
C GLY A 453 -26.93 -7.02 41.00
N ARG A 454 -27.73 -7.69 40.17
CA ARG A 454 -29.17 -7.75 40.38
C ARG A 454 -29.36 -8.44 41.73
N GLU A 455 -29.57 -7.65 42.78
CA GLU A 455 -30.22 -8.16 43.98
C GLU A 455 -31.50 -8.87 43.52
N ALA A 456 -31.66 -10.12 43.97
CA ALA A 456 -32.87 -10.87 43.72
C ALA A 456 -34.05 -10.04 44.21
N ALA A 457 -35.02 -9.79 43.32
CA ALA A 457 -36.27 -9.14 43.71
C ALA A 457 -36.88 -9.90 44.90
N PRO A 458 -37.35 -9.20 45.95
CA PRO A 458 -38.00 -9.87 47.06
C PRO A 458 -39.24 -10.59 46.51
N VAL A 459 -39.27 -11.89 46.77
CA VAL A 459 -40.46 -12.71 46.55
C VAL A 459 -41.54 -12.17 47.49
N HIS A 460 -42.56 -11.54 46.92
CA HIS A 460 -43.81 -11.22 47.61
C HIS A 460 -44.89 -12.19 47.18
#